data_AF-A0A7G9YHW3-F1
#
_entry.id   AF-A0A7G9YHW3-F1
#
_cell.length_a   1.000
_cell.length_b   1.000
_cell.length_c   1.000
_cell.angle_alpha   90.00
_cell.angle_beta   90.00
_cell.angle_gamma   90.00
#
_symmetry.space_group_name_H-M   'P 1'
#
loop_
_entity.id
_entity.type
_entity.pdbx_description
1 polymer ?
#
loop_
_entity_poly.entity_id
_entity_poly.type
_entity_poly.pdbx_seq_one_letter_code
_entity_poly.pdbx_strand_id
1 'polypeptide(L)'
;MLVLLALSATSAVVSAEDIIGPMMFYGNVTLNGEPTLNGTVVTAHIGGESNGSVVTEVEGKYYLAVEGGESDEGETITFKVCGAIASETAEWHVSSIPTSYELNLTAVDDEAPVVTDPNAKPSWIIADGVGTTRLSVTVVDGCACNIDRVTVDLSAIGGSDSQEMECIGDGVYSVTTSAAVGIENGVHNLQVSASDRFGHSSDDVRIELEVVEEPPNTGDIDGNGDVTMSDAVYLAKHVVKMSGYDTIYANGDIDDSGDVTMSDAVYLAKHVVMMSGYESIY
;
A
#
# COMPACT_ATOMS: atom_id res chain seq x y z
N MET A 1 -31.52 79.08 8.43
CA MET A 1 -31.57 78.12 9.55
C MET A 1 -30.54 77.04 9.23
N LEU A 2 -29.42 77.05 9.95
CA LEU A 2 -28.27 76.17 9.78
C LEU A 2 -28.64 74.78 10.32
N VAL A 3 -28.46 73.69 9.56
CA VAL A 3 -28.56 72.31 10.08
C VAL A 3 -27.15 71.77 10.23
N LEU A 4 -26.78 71.50 11.48
CA LEU A 4 -25.50 71.00 11.93
C LEU A 4 -25.48 69.46 11.77
N LEU A 5 -24.58 68.93 10.93
CA LEU A 5 -24.40 67.49 10.75
C LEU A 5 -23.38 66.98 11.79
N ALA A 6 -23.83 66.19 12.77
CA ALA A 6 -22.95 65.55 13.74
C ALA A 6 -22.36 64.26 13.14
N LEU A 7 -21.05 64.26 12.87
CA LEU A 7 -20.27 63.06 12.56
C LEU A 7 -19.93 62.34 13.87
N SER A 8 -20.57 61.20 14.14
CA SER A 8 -20.13 60.28 15.19
C SER A 8 -19.02 59.39 14.64
N ALA A 9 -17.77 59.65 15.08
CA ALA A 9 -16.66 58.75 14.83
C ALA A 9 -16.84 57.48 15.69
N THR A 10 -17.10 56.35 15.06
CA THR A 10 -16.92 55.04 15.70
C THR A 10 -15.43 54.71 15.66
N SER A 11 -14.76 54.74 16.81
CA SER A 11 -13.42 54.19 16.94
C SER A 11 -13.50 52.67 16.71
N ALA A 12 -12.88 52.19 15.63
CA ALA A 12 -12.55 50.78 15.51
C ALA A 12 -11.43 50.49 16.51
N VAL A 13 -11.74 49.69 17.53
CA VAL A 13 -10.71 49.01 18.33
C VAL A 13 -10.12 47.91 17.44
N VAL A 14 -8.90 48.12 16.97
CA VAL A 14 -8.04 47.03 16.48
C VAL A 14 -7.57 46.31 17.75
N SER A 15 -8.05 45.08 17.97
CA SER A 15 -7.44 44.20 18.97
C SER A 15 -6.05 43.86 18.46
N ALA A 16 -5.00 44.08 19.25
CA ALA A 16 -3.73 43.42 18.99
C ALA A 16 -3.99 41.91 19.10
N GLU A 17 -3.58 41.12 18.11
CA GLU A 17 -3.47 39.68 18.29
C GLU A 17 -2.36 39.47 19.33
N ASP A 18 -2.69 38.87 20.47
CA ASP A 18 -1.68 38.49 21.46
C ASP A 18 -0.73 37.49 20.80
N ILE A 19 0.57 37.86 20.74
CA ILE A 19 1.59 37.00 20.15
C ILE A 19 1.90 35.90 21.15
N ILE A 20 1.47 34.67 20.85
CA ILE A 20 1.80 33.47 21.60
C ILE A 20 3.00 32.80 20.94
N GLY A 21 4.07 32.59 21.70
CA GLY A 21 5.26 31.88 21.27
C GLY A 21 5.14 30.37 21.56
N PRO A 22 5.81 29.52 20.78
CA PRO A 22 5.80 28.08 21.02
C PRO A 22 6.54 27.71 22.30
N MET A 23 6.14 26.61 22.91
CA MET A 23 6.95 25.92 23.91
C MET A 23 7.98 25.04 23.21
N MET A 24 9.25 25.18 23.59
CA MET A 24 10.34 24.41 22.98
C MET A 24 10.73 23.27 23.92
N PHE A 25 10.77 22.05 23.41
CA PHE A 25 11.23 20.87 24.16
C PHE A 25 12.48 20.30 23.53
N TYR A 26 13.42 19.87 24.36
CA TYR A 26 14.65 19.24 23.89
C TYR A 26 15.14 18.21 24.89
N GLY A 27 15.88 17.22 24.41
CA GLY A 27 16.44 16.20 25.30
C GLY A 27 16.89 14.96 24.57
N ASN A 28 17.10 13.90 25.35
CA ASN A 28 17.25 12.56 24.82
C ASN A 28 15.89 11.99 24.44
N VAL A 29 15.86 11.14 23.43
CA VAL A 29 14.69 10.35 23.06
C VAL A 29 15.10 8.91 22.85
N THR A 30 14.36 7.99 23.46
CA THR A 30 14.60 6.56 23.39
C THR A 30 13.34 5.81 23.01
N LEU A 31 13.50 4.74 22.25
CA LEU A 31 12.45 3.81 21.88
C LEU A 31 12.92 2.41 22.28
N ASN A 32 12.11 1.69 23.06
CA ASN A 32 12.45 0.36 23.60
C ASN A 32 13.77 0.34 24.40
N GLY A 33 14.08 1.46 25.07
CA GLY A 33 15.30 1.61 25.90
C GLY A 33 16.57 1.95 25.13
N GLU A 34 16.53 1.97 23.79
CA GLU A 34 17.66 2.36 22.94
C GLU A 34 17.49 3.79 22.40
N PRO A 35 18.58 4.52 22.14
CA PRO A 35 18.53 5.80 21.44
C PRO A 35 17.81 5.67 20.08
N THR A 36 16.92 6.60 19.76
CA THR A 36 16.22 6.56 18.45
C THR A 36 17.17 6.83 17.29
N LEU A 37 16.97 6.15 16.17
CA LEU A 37 17.74 6.39 14.94
C LEU A 37 17.49 7.80 14.37
N ASN A 38 18.38 8.26 13.50
CA ASN A 38 18.10 9.44 12.68
C ASN A 38 16.86 9.17 11.79
N GLY A 39 16.09 10.22 11.51
CA GLY A 39 14.83 10.07 10.76
C GLY A 39 13.61 9.66 11.61
N THR A 40 13.75 9.47 12.93
CA THR A 40 12.61 9.16 13.81
C THR A 40 11.71 10.39 13.95
N VAL A 41 10.39 10.18 13.83
CA VAL A 41 9.41 11.26 14.00
C VAL A 41 9.02 11.36 15.48
N VAL A 42 9.07 12.57 16.02
CA VAL A 42 8.55 12.90 17.35
C VAL A 42 7.44 13.94 17.18
N THR A 43 6.24 13.65 17.66
CA THR A 43 5.10 14.57 17.63
C THR A 43 4.66 14.96 19.02
N ALA A 44 4.08 16.15 19.15
CA ALA A 44 3.43 16.63 20.37
C ALA A 44 1.96 16.93 20.08
N HIS A 45 1.12 16.62 21.05
CA HIS A 45 -0.33 16.74 20.93
C HIS A 45 -0.95 17.39 22.16
N ILE A 46 -1.86 18.34 21.94
CA ILE A 46 -2.69 18.98 22.96
C ILE A 46 -4.15 18.67 22.61
N GLY A 47 -4.92 18.13 23.55
CA GLY A 47 -6.31 17.72 23.29
C GLY A 47 -6.47 16.66 22.19
N GLY A 48 -5.39 15.97 21.82
CA GLY A 48 -5.36 14.99 20.72
C GLY A 48 -5.06 15.57 19.33
N GLU A 49 -5.01 16.89 19.17
CA GLU A 49 -4.60 17.54 17.93
C GLU A 49 -3.06 17.52 17.79
N SER A 50 -2.52 17.60 16.56
CA SER A 50 -1.06 17.64 16.35
C SER A 50 -0.57 19.07 16.44
N ASN A 51 0.17 19.38 17.50
CA ASN A 51 0.63 20.73 17.85
C ASN A 51 2.13 20.94 17.62
N GLY A 52 2.85 19.88 17.23
CA GLY A 52 4.25 19.95 16.87
C GLY A 52 4.71 18.64 16.26
N SER A 53 5.67 18.72 15.33
CA SER A 53 6.34 17.55 14.76
C SER A 53 7.79 17.87 14.42
N VAL A 54 8.70 16.94 14.71
CA VAL A 54 10.10 17.00 14.31
C VAL A 54 10.59 15.64 13.85
N VAL A 55 11.50 15.63 12.87
CA VAL A 55 12.27 14.46 12.46
C VAL A 55 13.66 14.56 13.09
N THR A 56 14.08 13.57 13.87
CA THR A 56 15.37 13.60 14.57
C THR A 56 16.54 13.58 13.59
N GLU A 57 17.41 14.59 13.65
CA GLU A 57 18.63 14.66 12.81
C GLU A 57 19.83 13.97 13.45
N VAL A 58 19.83 13.87 14.79
CA VAL A 58 20.89 13.26 15.60
C VAL A 58 20.30 12.10 16.39
N GLU A 59 21.01 10.98 16.39
CA GLU A 59 20.62 9.77 17.12
C GLU A 59 20.35 10.08 18.60
N GLY A 60 19.20 9.63 19.09
CA GLY A 60 18.76 9.77 20.47
C GLY A 60 18.52 11.21 20.93
N LYS A 61 18.42 12.19 20.02
CA LYS A 61 18.22 13.61 20.36
C LYS A 61 17.06 14.22 19.58
N TYR A 62 16.30 15.08 20.24
CA TYR A 62 15.22 15.83 19.60
C TYR A 62 15.20 17.28 20.06
N TYR A 63 14.59 18.13 19.22
CA TYR A 63 14.32 19.53 19.51
C TYR A 63 13.01 19.91 18.82
N LEU A 64 11.94 20.10 19.58
CA LEU A 64 10.57 20.21 19.10
C LEU A 64 9.93 21.54 19.54
N ALA A 65 9.33 22.25 18.60
CA ALA A 65 8.40 23.34 18.89
C ALA A 65 6.99 22.77 19.04
N VAL A 66 6.28 23.20 20.09
CA VAL A 66 4.87 22.91 20.31
C VAL A 66 4.12 24.23 20.28
N GLU A 67 3.10 24.31 19.43
CA GLU A 67 2.25 25.48 19.25
C GLU A 67 0.89 25.26 19.94
N GLY A 68 0.35 26.30 20.54
CA GLY A 68 -0.93 26.26 21.25
C GLY A 68 -1.47 27.66 21.50
N GLY A 69 -2.69 27.74 22.01
CA GLY A 69 -3.41 28.98 22.26
C GLY A 69 -3.68 29.25 23.74
N GLU A 70 -4.39 30.34 24.02
CA GLU A 70 -4.86 30.66 25.38
C GLU A 70 -5.88 29.65 25.91
N SER A 71 -6.64 29.02 25.00
CA SER A 71 -7.61 27.98 25.33
C SER A 71 -6.97 26.73 25.91
N ASP A 72 -5.68 26.53 25.66
CA ASP A 72 -4.96 25.31 25.97
C ASP A 72 -4.20 25.42 27.30
N GLU A 73 -4.27 26.56 27.99
CA GLU A 73 -3.57 26.78 29.26
C GLU A 73 -3.91 25.68 30.28
N GLY A 74 -2.87 25.00 30.78
CA GLY A 74 -3.01 23.90 31.72
C GLY A 74 -3.34 22.55 31.08
N GLU A 75 -3.57 22.49 29.77
CA GLU A 75 -3.79 21.22 29.07
C GLU A 75 -2.51 20.39 29.01
N THR A 76 -2.68 19.07 28.99
CA THR A 76 -1.56 18.14 28.92
C THR A 76 -1.03 18.02 27.49
N ILE A 77 0.26 18.27 27.33
CA ILE A 77 1.03 17.95 26.14
C ILE A 77 1.45 16.48 26.23
N THR A 78 0.98 15.68 25.29
CA THR A 78 1.39 14.29 25.11
C THR A 78 2.38 14.18 23.96
N PHE A 79 3.43 13.39 24.12
CA PHE A 79 4.42 13.17 23.08
C PHE A 79 4.26 11.77 22.51
N LYS A 80 4.51 11.64 21.21
CA LYS A 80 4.64 10.33 20.55
C LYS A 80 6.00 10.24 19.90
N VAL A 81 6.67 9.11 20.10
CA VAL A 81 7.94 8.77 19.47
C VAL A 81 7.64 7.62 18.53
N CYS A 82 7.73 7.88 17.23
CA CYS A 82 7.40 6.87 16.22
C CYS A 82 5.97 6.32 16.31
N GLY A 83 4.99 7.18 16.65
CA GLY A 83 3.60 6.77 16.85
C GLY A 83 3.31 6.21 18.25
N ALA A 84 4.30 5.58 18.89
CA ALA A 84 4.20 5.10 20.27
C ALA A 84 4.14 6.26 21.27
N ILE A 85 3.25 6.15 22.27
CA ILE A 85 3.07 7.19 23.29
C ILE A 85 4.29 7.21 24.21
N ALA A 86 4.87 8.39 24.41
CA ALA A 86 5.95 8.57 25.38
C ALA A 86 5.41 8.56 26.82
N SER A 87 6.23 8.09 27.76
CA SER A 87 5.89 8.04 29.18
C SER A 87 5.79 9.44 29.80
N GLU A 88 6.56 10.38 29.27
CA GLU A 88 6.64 11.75 29.75
C GLU A 88 5.62 12.66 29.08
N THR A 89 5.09 13.59 29.87
CA THR A 89 4.16 14.63 29.44
C THR A 89 4.63 15.98 29.95
N ALA A 90 4.07 17.06 29.40
CA ALA A 90 4.25 18.42 29.91
C ALA A 90 2.90 19.13 30.00
N GLU A 91 2.85 20.27 30.68
CA GLU A 91 1.66 21.12 30.75
C GLU A 91 1.86 22.31 29.81
N TRP A 92 0.83 22.67 29.04
CA TRP A 92 0.89 23.83 28.16
C TRP A 92 0.75 25.14 28.95
N HIS A 93 1.64 26.08 28.67
CA HIS A 93 1.62 27.41 29.24
C HIS A 93 1.77 28.48 28.17
N VAL A 94 0.81 29.40 28.16
CA VAL A 94 0.81 30.59 27.30
C VAL A 94 1.98 31.47 27.67
N SER A 95 2.80 31.78 26.67
CA SER A 95 3.91 32.72 26.81
C SER A 95 4.13 33.45 25.51
N SER A 96 4.43 34.75 25.57
CA SER A 96 4.87 35.53 24.40
C SER A 96 6.35 35.34 24.07
N ILE A 97 7.09 34.63 24.93
CA ILE A 97 8.52 34.33 24.78
C ILE A 97 8.68 32.82 24.67
N PRO A 98 9.29 32.30 23.60
CA PRO A 98 9.62 30.89 23.50
C PRO A 98 10.50 30.47 24.67
N THR A 99 10.03 29.49 25.45
CA THR A 99 10.76 28.95 26.60
C THR A 99 11.17 27.52 26.29
N SER A 100 12.43 27.19 26.57
CA SER A 100 12.98 25.86 26.34
C SER A 100 12.95 25.03 27.60
N TYR A 101 12.41 23.82 27.50
CA TYR A 101 12.31 22.84 28.56
C TYR A 101 13.12 21.61 28.18
N GLU A 102 14.00 21.19 29.08
CA GLU A 102 14.67 19.90 28.94
C GLU A 102 13.70 18.80 29.37
N LEU A 103 13.40 17.88 28.46
CA LEU A 103 12.52 16.74 28.71
C LEU A 103 13.10 15.53 27.96
N ASN A 104 13.44 14.48 28.69
CA ASN A 104 13.87 13.23 28.07
C ASN A 104 12.64 12.37 27.79
N LEU A 105 12.49 11.88 26.56
CA LEU A 105 11.35 11.07 26.14
C LEU A 105 11.71 9.60 26.09
N THR A 106 10.83 8.76 26.62
CA THR A 106 10.91 7.31 26.59
C THR A 106 9.62 6.74 26.06
N ALA A 107 9.68 5.96 24.99
CA ALA A 107 8.53 5.24 24.44
C ALA A 107 8.85 3.75 24.32
N VAL A 108 7.80 2.94 24.34
CA VAL A 108 7.85 1.51 24.05
C VAL A 108 6.97 1.28 22.84
N ASP A 109 7.54 0.66 21.82
CA ASP A 109 6.75 0.15 20.71
C ASP A 109 6.24 -1.24 21.10
N ASP A 110 4.93 -1.40 21.19
CA ASP A 110 4.24 -2.65 21.48
C ASP A 110 3.19 -3.02 20.42
N GLU A 111 3.13 -2.24 19.34
CA GLU A 111 2.18 -2.44 18.25
C GLU A 111 2.80 -3.33 17.17
N ALA A 112 2.04 -4.31 16.69
CA ALA A 112 2.45 -5.07 15.51
C ALA A 112 2.19 -4.25 14.24
N PRO A 113 2.99 -4.46 13.17
CA PRO A 113 2.70 -3.86 11.88
C PRO A 113 1.28 -4.17 11.41
N VAL A 114 0.59 -3.17 10.90
CA VAL A 114 -0.74 -3.32 10.33
C VAL A 114 -0.61 -3.55 8.83
N VAL A 115 -1.14 -4.68 8.36
CA VAL A 115 -1.18 -5.03 6.94
C VAL A 115 -2.58 -4.74 6.40
N THR A 116 -2.68 -4.04 5.27
CA THR A 116 -3.94 -3.71 4.60
C THR A 116 -3.82 -3.86 3.08
N ASP A 117 -4.95 -3.66 2.39
CA ASP A 117 -5.03 -3.61 0.93
C ASP A 117 -4.41 -4.80 0.17
N PRO A 118 -4.69 -6.06 0.57
CA PRO A 118 -4.19 -7.22 -0.15
C PRO A 118 -4.73 -7.25 -1.58
N ASN A 119 -3.83 -7.42 -2.55
CA ASN A 119 -4.19 -7.38 -3.95
C ASN A 119 -3.30 -8.30 -4.81
N ALA A 120 -3.92 -8.93 -5.81
CA ALA A 120 -3.24 -9.64 -6.89
C ALA A 120 -3.63 -9.02 -8.23
N LYS A 121 -2.65 -8.77 -9.10
CA LYS A 121 -2.83 -8.19 -10.45
C LYS A 121 -2.00 -8.94 -11.50
N PRO A 122 -2.64 -9.69 -12.41
CA PRO A 122 -4.06 -10.06 -12.43
C PRO A 122 -4.50 -10.84 -11.17
N SER A 123 -5.80 -10.83 -10.86
CA SER A 123 -6.36 -11.58 -9.72
C SER A 123 -6.48 -13.08 -9.97
N TRP A 124 -6.09 -13.52 -11.17
CA TRP A 124 -6.11 -14.92 -11.59
C TRP A 124 -4.89 -15.22 -12.45
N ILE A 125 -4.42 -16.47 -12.42
CA ILE A 125 -3.36 -17.01 -13.29
C ILE A 125 -3.65 -18.47 -13.65
N ILE A 126 -3.00 -18.96 -14.69
CA ILE A 126 -2.96 -20.39 -15.02
C ILE A 126 -1.76 -21.02 -14.30
N ALA A 127 -1.90 -22.27 -13.86
CA ALA A 127 -0.82 -23.06 -13.25
C ALA A 127 0.07 -23.71 -14.32
N ASP A 128 0.69 -22.90 -15.18
CA ASP A 128 1.61 -23.31 -16.26
C ASP A 128 3.10 -23.08 -15.87
N GLY A 129 3.35 -22.44 -14.73
CA GLY A 129 4.68 -22.02 -14.29
C GLY A 129 5.19 -20.74 -14.96
N VAL A 130 4.44 -20.16 -15.90
CA VAL A 130 4.85 -19.04 -16.77
C VAL A 130 3.99 -17.79 -16.50
N GLY A 131 2.67 -17.94 -16.44
CA GLY A 131 1.73 -16.87 -16.15
C GLY A 131 2.04 -16.21 -14.81
N THR A 132 2.25 -14.88 -14.83
CA THR A 132 2.64 -14.13 -13.64
C THR A 132 1.53 -13.25 -13.11
N THR A 133 1.49 -13.12 -11.78
CA THR A 133 0.72 -12.10 -11.07
C THR A 133 1.62 -11.28 -10.17
N ARG A 134 1.29 -10.01 -10.00
CA ARG A 134 1.91 -9.15 -9.00
C ARG A 134 1.03 -9.09 -7.76
N LEU A 135 1.56 -9.59 -6.66
CA LEU A 135 0.98 -9.53 -5.33
C LEU A 135 1.42 -8.23 -4.66
N SER A 136 0.52 -7.58 -3.93
CA SER A 136 0.85 -6.38 -3.15
C SER A 136 0.00 -6.22 -1.90
N VAL A 137 0.57 -5.58 -0.89
CA VAL A 137 -0.08 -5.13 0.35
C VAL A 137 0.45 -3.75 0.73
N THR A 138 -0.29 -3.02 1.56
CA THR A 138 0.21 -1.85 2.28
C THR A 138 0.55 -2.27 3.71
N VAL A 139 1.72 -1.88 4.21
CA VAL A 139 2.14 -2.17 5.59
C VAL A 139 2.51 -0.87 6.28
N VAL A 140 1.87 -0.61 7.43
CA VAL A 140 2.09 0.59 8.24
C VAL A 140 2.39 0.17 9.67
N ASP A 141 3.43 0.79 10.23
CA ASP A 141 3.85 0.57 11.60
C ASP A 141 4.54 1.82 12.13
N GLY A 142 3.84 2.65 12.92
CA GLY A 142 4.38 3.85 13.58
C GLY A 142 5.13 4.85 12.68
N CYS A 143 6.39 4.55 12.34
CA CYS A 143 7.23 5.27 11.37
C CYS A 143 7.46 4.50 10.06
N ALA A 144 7.73 5.25 8.99
CA ALA A 144 8.09 4.77 7.65
C ALA A 144 9.38 3.89 7.53
N CYS A 145 10.00 3.46 8.64
CA CYS A 145 11.26 2.70 8.64
C CYS A 145 11.32 1.56 9.68
N ASN A 146 10.21 1.21 10.34
CA ASN A 146 10.22 0.21 11.41
C ASN A 146 9.99 -1.23 10.94
N ILE A 147 9.52 -1.42 9.71
CA ILE A 147 9.32 -2.75 9.13
C ILE A 147 10.67 -3.43 8.89
N ASP A 148 10.89 -4.60 9.50
CA ASP A 148 12.05 -5.46 9.26
C ASP A 148 11.87 -6.27 7.97
N ARG A 149 10.75 -6.99 7.87
CA ARG A 149 10.45 -7.82 6.69
C ARG A 149 8.95 -7.90 6.42
N VAL A 150 8.63 -8.13 5.16
CA VAL A 150 7.29 -8.52 4.71
C VAL A 150 7.46 -9.75 3.83
N THR A 151 6.70 -10.79 4.12
CA THR A 151 6.77 -12.09 3.44
C THR A 151 5.39 -12.58 3.08
N VAL A 152 5.31 -13.41 2.04
CA VAL A 152 4.10 -14.11 1.63
C VAL A 152 4.38 -15.61 1.50
N ASP A 153 3.47 -16.43 2.02
CA ASP A 153 3.49 -17.88 1.87
C ASP A 153 2.88 -18.25 0.51
N LEU A 154 3.73 -18.73 -0.40
CA LEU A 154 3.37 -19.18 -1.75
C LEU A 154 3.27 -20.70 -1.84
N SER A 155 3.38 -21.44 -0.73
CA SER A 155 3.36 -22.91 -0.74
C SER A 155 2.07 -23.47 -1.36
N ALA A 156 0.94 -22.78 -1.20
CA ALA A 156 -0.35 -23.14 -1.80
C ALA A 156 -0.33 -23.15 -3.35
N ILE A 157 0.57 -22.37 -3.96
CA ILE A 157 0.78 -22.32 -5.41
C ILE A 157 2.12 -22.95 -5.84
N GLY A 158 2.75 -23.74 -4.95
CA GLY A 158 3.99 -24.46 -5.23
C GLY A 158 5.27 -23.61 -5.16
N GLY A 159 5.20 -22.43 -4.55
CA GLY A 159 6.35 -21.53 -4.33
C GLY A 159 7.00 -21.69 -2.94
N SER A 160 7.79 -20.68 -2.55
CA SER A 160 8.41 -20.58 -1.22
C SER A 160 7.36 -20.32 -0.14
N ASP A 161 7.52 -20.93 1.04
CA ASP A 161 6.67 -20.70 2.23
C ASP A 161 6.93 -19.35 2.92
N SER A 162 8.03 -18.69 2.56
CA SER A 162 8.43 -17.38 3.07
C SER A 162 9.08 -16.55 1.96
N GLN A 163 8.30 -16.20 0.93
CA GLN A 163 8.77 -15.32 -0.14
C GLN A 163 8.81 -13.87 0.33
N GLU A 164 9.99 -13.23 0.29
CA GLU A 164 10.11 -11.80 0.62
C GLU A 164 9.40 -10.92 -0.40
N MET A 165 8.77 -9.85 0.10
CA MET A 165 8.14 -8.79 -0.69
C MET A 165 8.99 -7.51 -0.63
N GLU A 166 9.14 -6.81 -1.76
CA GLU A 166 9.95 -5.59 -1.86
C GLU A 166 9.10 -4.34 -1.62
N CYS A 167 9.62 -3.38 -0.84
CA CYS A 167 8.97 -2.08 -0.69
C CYS A 167 9.14 -1.25 -1.97
N ILE A 168 8.03 -0.87 -2.59
CA ILE A 168 8.00 -0.06 -3.83
C ILE A 168 7.68 1.42 -3.58
N GLY A 169 7.51 1.83 -2.32
CA GLY A 169 7.19 3.20 -1.89
C GLY A 169 5.82 3.31 -1.20
N ASP A 170 5.63 4.39 -0.42
CA ASP A 170 4.37 4.70 0.29
C ASP A 170 3.83 3.57 1.19
N GLY A 171 4.72 2.75 1.75
CA GLY A 171 4.35 1.59 2.58
C GLY A 171 3.84 0.39 1.79
N VAL A 172 3.89 0.42 0.45
CA VAL A 172 3.44 -0.68 -0.40
C VAL A 172 4.57 -1.68 -0.61
N TYR A 173 4.27 -2.95 -0.33
CA TYR A 173 5.17 -4.09 -0.56
C TYR A 173 4.63 -4.95 -1.69
N SER A 174 5.51 -5.46 -2.55
CA SER A 174 5.09 -6.22 -3.73
C SER A 174 6.07 -7.33 -4.12
N VAL A 175 5.53 -8.38 -4.72
CA VAL A 175 6.31 -9.45 -5.36
C VAL A 175 5.57 -9.97 -6.60
N THR A 176 6.31 -10.34 -7.63
CA THR A 176 5.77 -11.04 -8.81
C THR A 176 6.01 -12.53 -8.66
N THR A 177 4.99 -13.35 -8.89
CA THR A 177 5.08 -14.80 -8.80
C THR A 177 4.25 -15.50 -9.89
N SER A 178 4.49 -16.79 -10.09
CA SER A 178 3.68 -17.71 -10.90
C SER A 178 3.23 -18.90 -10.05
N ALA A 179 2.20 -19.62 -10.51
CA ALA A 179 1.79 -20.88 -9.92
C ALA A 179 2.54 -22.03 -10.60
N ALA A 180 3.04 -22.98 -9.80
CA ALA A 180 3.72 -24.16 -10.32
C ALA A 180 2.78 -25.04 -11.16
N VAL A 181 3.35 -25.81 -12.09
CA VAL A 181 2.57 -26.73 -12.94
C VAL A 181 1.82 -27.76 -12.09
N GLY A 182 0.52 -27.91 -12.35
CA GLY A 182 -0.32 -28.93 -11.72
C GLY A 182 -0.90 -28.56 -10.35
N ILE A 183 -0.88 -27.27 -9.99
CA ILE A 183 -1.65 -26.76 -8.84
C ILE A 183 -3.16 -26.89 -9.13
N GLU A 184 -3.93 -27.28 -8.11
CA GLU A 184 -5.38 -27.40 -8.25
C GLU A 184 -6.02 -26.03 -8.51
N ASN A 185 -7.00 -26.01 -9.42
CA ASN A 185 -7.79 -24.84 -9.71
C ASN A 185 -8.62 -24.42 -8.48
N GLY A 186 -8.80 -23.11 -8.32
CA GLY A 186 -9.57 -22.51 -7.24
C GLY A 186 -8.90 -21.29 -6.64
N VAL A 187 -9.56 -20.74 -5.62
CA VAL A 187 -9.05 -19.57 -4.89
C VAL A 187 -8.05 -20.02 -3.82
N HIS A 188 -6.82 -19.53 -3.96
CA HIS A 188 -5.73 -19.73 -3.02
C HIS A 188 -5.59 -18.48 -2.13
N ASN A 189 -5.56 -18.70 -0.82
CA ASN A 189 -5.42 -17.63 0.19
C ASN A 189 -3.98 -17.57 0.68
N LEU A 190 -3.18 -16.68 0.09
CA LEU A 190 -1.74 -16.56 0.35
C LEU A 190 -1.52 -15.74 1.62
N GLN A 191 -0.92 -16.34 2.66
CA GLN A 191 -0.68 -15.68 3.94
C GLN A 191 0.42 -14.64 3.84
N VAL A 192 0.14 -13.42 4.27
CA VAL A 192 1.14 -12.36 4.38
C VAL A 192 1.54 -12.25 5.84
N SER A 193 2.84 -12.17 6.08
CA SER A 193 3.41 -11.90 7.41
C SER A 193 4.31 -10.67 7.34
N ALA A 194 4.09 -9.71 8.22
CA ALA A 194 4.95 -8.53 8.39
C ALA A 194 5.53 -8.52 9.80
N SER A 195 6.79 -8.14 9.94
CA SER A 195 7.41 -7.91 11.24
C SER A 195 8.14 -6.58 11.30
N ASP A 196 8.13 -5.97 12.48
CA ASP A 196 8.93 -4.79 12.78
C ASP A 196 10.35 -5.19 13.23
N ARG A 197 11.19 -4.19 13.53
CA ARG A 197 12.55 -4.39 14.06
C ARG A 197 12.60 -4.73 15.55
N PHE A 198 11.47 -4.66 16.24
CA PHE A 198 11.36 -4.88 17.68
C PHE A 198 10.76 -6.25 18.04
N GLY A 199 10.40 -7.06 17.04
CA GLY A 199 9.94 -8.43 17.18
C GLY A 199 8.42 -8.59 17.21
N HIS A 200 7.65 -7.53 16.95
CA HIS A 200 6.21 -7.64 16.74
C HIS A 200 5.92 -8.02 15.30
N SER A 201 4.85 -8.80 15.11
CA SER A 201 4.48 -9.31 13.79
C SER A 201 2.97 -9.47 13.66
N SER A 202 2.50 -9.38 12.42
CA SER A 202 1.13 -9.67 12.02
C SER A 202 1.14 -10.72 10.92
N ASP A 203 0.15 -11.61 10.95
CA ASP A 203 0.03 -12.75 10.06
C ASP A 203 -1.43 -13.07 9.70
N ASP A 204 -2.34 -12.11 9.87
CA ASP A 204 -3.79 -12.28 9.73
C ASP A 204 -4.32 -11.98 8.33
N VAL A 205 -3.55 -11.26 7.50
CA VAL A 205 -3.96 -10.90 6.14
C VAL A 205 -3.68 -12.02 5.13
N ARG A 206 -4.60 -12.17 4.17
CA ARG A 206 -4.50 -13.10 3.04
C ARG A 206 -4.66 -12.35 1.73
N ILE A 207 -3.86 -12.68 0.72
CA ILE A 207 -4.08 -12.26 -0.66
C ILE A 207 -4.81 -13.38 -1.38
N GLU A 208 -5.99 -13.07 -1.93
CA GLU A 208 -6.76 -14.00 -2.77
C GLU A 208 -6.18 -14.02 -4.19
N LEU A 209 -5.84 -15.22 -4.66
CA LEU A 209 -5.39 -15.47 -6.03
C LEU A 209 -6.17 -16.68 -6.59
N GLU A 210 -6.84 -16.50 -7.71
CA GLU A 210 -7.54 -17.59 -8.39
C GLU A 210 -6.60 -18.31 -9.37
N VAL A 211 -6.41 -19.61 -9.18
CA VAL A 211 -5.78 -20.46 -10.18
C VAL A 211 -6.87 -21.05 -11.05
N VAL A 212 -6.80 -20.82 -12.36
CA VAL A 212 -7.79 -21.30 -13.33
C VAL A 212 -7.19 -22.39 -14.22
N GLU A 213 -8.08 -23.20 -14.79
CA GLU A 213 -7.70 -24.24 -15.75
C GLU A 213 -7.06 -23.62 -16.98
N GLU A 214 -6.00 -24.24 -17.48
CA GLU A 214 -5.48 -23.95 -18.80
C GLU A 214 -6.57 -24.27 -19.84
N PRO A 215 -6.92 -23.33 -20.73
CA PRO A 215 -7.92 -23.60 -21.75
C PRO A 215 -7.40 -24.70 -22.68
N PRO A 216 -8.26 -25.63 -23.13
CA PRO A 216 -7.80 -26.79 -23.89
C PRO A 216 -7.29 -26.41 -25.28
N ASN A 217 -6.20 -27.02 -25.75
CA ASN A 217 -5.64 -26.81 -27.10
C ASN A 217 -6.42 -27.61 -28.16
N THR A 218 -7.72 -27.31 -28.28
CA THR A 218 -8.64 -28.01 -29.20
C THR A 218 -8.90 -27.24 -30.48
N GLY A 219 -8.69 -25.91 -30.48
CA GLY A 219 -9.08 -25.04 -31.59
C GLY A 219 -10.59 -24.78 -31.70
N ASP A 220 -11.39 -25.31 -30.78
CA ASP A 220 -12.83 -25.02 -30.61
C ASP A 220 -12.98 -23.73 -29.80
N ILE A 221 -12.76 -22.60 -30.47
CA ILE A 221 -12.70 -21.28 -29.84
C ILE A 221 -14.08 -20.84 -29.37
N ASP A 222 -15.15 -21.21 -30.08
CA ASP A 222 -16.52 -20.82 -29.76
C ASP A 222 -17.28 -21.82 -28.87
N GLY A 223 -16.67 -22.98 -28.56
CA GLY A 223 -17.14 -23.96 -27.59
C GLY A 223 -18.31 -24.81 -28.07
N ASN A 224 -18.50 -24.92 -29.39
CA ASN A 224 -19.62 -25.65 -29.98
C ASN A 224 -19.34 -27.16 -30.16
N GLY A 225 -18.11 -27.60 -29.92
CA GLY A 225 -17.64 -28.98 -30.05
C GLY A 225 -17.01 -29.34 -31.39
N ASP A 226 -17.02 -28.44 -32.38
CA ASP A 226 -16.48 -28.65 -33.72
C ASP A 226 -15.45 -27.56 -34.09
N VAL A 227 -14.27 -27.98 -34.58
CA VAL A 227 -13.23 -27.04 -35.04
C VAL A 227 -13.49 -26.61 -36.48
N THR A 228 -13.92 -25.37 -36.67
CA THR A 228 -14.39 -24.83 -37.95
C THR A 228 -13.88 -23.42 -38.24
N MET A 229 -14.26 -22.86 -39.39
CA MET A 229 -13.94 -21.47 -39.75
C MET A 229 -14.66 -20.46 -38.83
N SER A 230 -15.72 -20.89 -38.15
CA SER A 230 -16.41 -20.07 -37.14
C SER A 230 -15.46 -19.74 -36.00
N ASP A 231 -14.65 -20.71 -35.56
CA ASP A 231 -13.66 -20.57 -34.49
C ASP A 231 -12.57 -19.56 -34.85
N ALA A 232 -12.03 -19.66 -36.07
CA ALA A 232 -11.06 -18.69 -36.58
C ALA A 232 -11.64 -17.26 -36.62
N VAL A 233 -12.90 -17.12 -37.05
CA VAL A 233 -13.59 -15.82 -37.05
C VAL A 233 -13.90 -15.34 -35.63
N TYR A 234 -14.24 -16.25 -34.72
CA TYR A 234 -14.51 -15.95 -33.32
C TYR A 234 -13.23 -15.43 -32.64
N LEU A 235 -12.10 -16.12 -32.84
CA LEU A 235 -10.79 -15.69 -32.34
C LEU A 235 -10.40 -14.33 -32.90
N ALA A 236 -10.59 -14.09 -34.19
CA ALA A 236 -10.35 -12.78 -34.80
C ALA A 236 -11.18 -11.66 -34.14
N LYS A 237 -12.46 -11.93 -33.82
CA LYS A 237 -13.35 -10.98 -33.14
C LYS A 237 -12.92 -10.74 -31.68
N HIS A 238 -12.47 -11.77 -30.99
CA HIS A 238 -11.91 -11.68 -29.64
C HIS A 238 -10.65 -10.78 -29.63
N VAL A 239 -9.71 -11.01 -30.53
CA VAL A 239 -8.46 -10.24 -30.66
C VAL A 239 -8.73 -8.75 -30.90
N VAL A 240 -9.75 -8.40 -31.70
CA VAL A 240 -10.15 -7.00 -31.93
C VAL A 240 -11.09 -6.43 -30.87
N LYS A 241 -11.34 -7.18 -29.78
CA LYS A 241 -12.21 -6.79 -28.65
C LYS A 241 -13.63 -6.41 -29.10
N MET A 242 -14.19 -7.17 -30.04
CA MET A 242 -15.56 -6.99 -30.48
C MET A 242 -16.54 -7.41 -29.37
N SER A 243 -17.43 -6.51 -28.96
CA SER A 243 -18.42 -6.79 -27.91
C SER A 243 -19.20 -8.08 -28.18
N GLY A 244 -19.27 -8.95 -27.16
CA GLY A 244 -19.93 -10.25 -27.24
C GLY A 244 -19.00 -11.41 -27.63
N TYR A 245 -17.69 -11.16 -27.75
CA TYR A 245 -16.65 -12.15 -28.06
C TYR A 245 -15.51 -12.11 -27.05
N ASP A 246 -15.78 -11.67 -25.82
CA ASP A 246 -14.79 -11.49 -24.76
C ASP A 246 -14.31 -12.83 -24.16
N THR A 247 -15.09 -13.89 -24.32
CA THR A 247 -14.80 -15.23 -23.79
C THR A 247 -14.50 -16.20 -24.93
N ILE A 248 -13.39 -16.92 -24.82
CA ILE A 248 -12.99 -18.03 -25.69
C ILE A 248 -12.94 -19.33 -24.87
N TYR A 249 -13.18 -20.47 -25.50
CA TYR A 249 -13.34 -21.77 -24.81
C TYR A 249 -12.18 -22.76 -25.04
N ALA A 250 -11.17 -22.33 -25.79
CA ALA A 250 -9.95 -23.06 -26.08
C ALA A 250 -8.76 -22.08 -26.06
N ASN A 251 -7.54 -22.61 -26.04
CA ASN A 251 -6.34 -21.77 -26.13
C ASN A 251 -6.37 -20.92 -27.41
N GLY A 252 -6.18 -19.61 -27.25
CA GLY A 252 -6.21 -18.64 -28.34
C GLY A 252 -4.86 -18.45 -29.04
N ASP A 253 -3.76 -18.90 -28.43
CA ASP A 253 -2.42 -18.90 -29.03
C ASP A 253 -2.25 -20.22 -29.79
N ILE A 254 -2.65 -20.20 -31.05
CA ILE A 254 -2.77 -21.41 -31.90
C ILE A 254 -1.41 -21.82 -32.48
N ASP A 255 -0.48 -20.86 -32.55
CA ASP A 255 0.85 -21.06 -33.14
C ASP A 255 2.01 -21.08 -32.13
N ASP A 256 1.70 -21.10 -30.83
CA ASP A 256 2.67 -21.15 -29.70
C ASP A 256 3.68 -19.99 -29.77
N SER A 257 3.19 -18.82 -30.15
CA SER A 257 4.01 -17.61 -30.25
C SER A 257 4.14 -16.87 -28.91
N GLY A 258 3.31 -17.20 -27.94
CA GLY A 258 3.18 -16.56 -26.63
C GLY A 258 2.19 -15.39 -26.59
N ASP A 259 1.58 -15.03 -27.72
CA ASP A 259 0.66 -13.89 -27.83
C ASP A 259 -0.60 -14.29 -28.63
N VAL A 260 -1.79 -14.02 -28.09
CA VAL A 260 -3.07 -14.23 -28.81
C VAL A 260 -3.31 -13.08 -29.80
N THR A 261 -3.12 -13.32 -31.09
CA THR A 261 -3.17 -12.32 -32.16
C THR A 261 -4.02 -12.74 -33.36
N MET A 262 -4.06 -11.87 -34.38
CA MET A 262 -4.72 -12.19 -35.64
C MET A 262 -3.96 -13.28 -36.43
N SER A 263 -2.68 -13.52 -36.11
CA SER A 263 -1.91 -14.62 -36.70
C SER A 263 -2.51 -15.96 -36.32
N ASP A 264 -2.94 -16.12 -35.07
CA ASP A 264 -3.59 -17.32 -34.54
C ASP A 264 -4.90 -17.61 -35.24
N ALA A 265 -5.73 -16.58 -35.42
CA ALA A 265 -6.98 -16.71 -36.18
C ALA A 265 -6.73 -17.16 -37.63
N VAL A 266 -5.69 -16.62 -38.28
CA VAL A 266 -5.30 -17.03 -39.64
C VAL A 266 -4.69 -18.43 -39.64
N TYR A 267 -3.93 -18.79 -38.61
CA TYR A 267 -3.35 -20.12 -38.45
C TYR A 267 -4.47 -21.16 -38.31
N LEU A 268 -5.43 -20.93 -37.42
CA LEU A 268 -6.59 -21.78 -37.22
C LEU A 268 -7.42 -21.92 -38.51
N ALA A 269 -7.61 -20.82 -39.26
CA ALA A 269 -8.29 -20.87 -40.56
C ALA A 269 -7.57 -21.79 -41.55
N LYS A 270 -6.23 -21.75 -41.60
CA LYS A 270 -5.41 -22.62 -42.47
C LYS A 270 -5.47 -24.07 -42.03
N HIS A 271 -5.47 -24.32 -40.72
CA HIS A 271 -5.65 -25.64 -40.13
C HIS A 271 -6.99 -26.26 -40.57
N VAL A 272 -8.09 -25.51 -40.40
CA VAL A 272 -9.45 -25.95 -40.75
C VAL A 272 -9.59 -26.30 -42.25
N VAL A 273 -8.92 -25.56 -43.14
CA VAL A 273 -8.94 -25.87 -44.59
C VAL A 273 -7.90 -26.91 -45.00
N MET A 274 -7.22 -27.55 -44.04
CA MET A 274 -6.19 -28.56 -44.27
C MET A 274 -5.06 -28.07 -45.19
N MET A 275 -4.63 -26.82 -44.98
CA MET A 275 -3.51 -26.26 -45.72
C MET A 275 -2.21 -26.96 -45.29
N SER A 276 -1.41 -27.37 -46.27
CA SER A 276 -0.14 -28.06 -45.98
C SER A 276 0.76 -27.19 -45.10
N GLY A 277 1.27 -27.79 -44.01
CA GLY A 277 2.10 -27.13 -43.00
C GLY A 277 1.33 -26.53 -41.81
N TYR A 278 0.02 -26.76 -41.72
CA TYR A 278 -0.86 -26.30 -40.64
C TYR A 278 -1.69 -27.45 -40.06
N GLU A 279 -1.18 -28.68 -40.13
CA GLU A 279 -1.92 -29.88 -39.70
C GLU A 279 -2.04 -30.02 -38.19
N SER A 280 -1.28 -29.24 -37.41
CA SER A 280 -1.28 -29.25 -35.95
C SER A 280 -1.60 -27.87 -35.41
N ILE A 281 -2.30 -27.83 -34.29
CA ILE A 281 -2.45 -26.65 -33.42
C ILE A 281 -1.64 -26.93 -32.16
N TYR A 282 -1.13 -25.88 -31.53
CA TYR A 282 -0.18 -25.99 -30.42
C TYR A 282 -0.79 -25.55 -29.11
#